data_AF-A0A930FE61-F1
#
_entry.id   AF-A0A930FE61-F1
#
_cell.length_a   1.000
_cell.length_b   1.000
_cell.length_c   1.000
_cell.angle_alpha   90.00
_cell.angle_beta   90.00
_cell.angle_gamma   90.00
#
_symmetry.space_group_name_H-M   'P 1'
#
loop_
_entity.id
_entity.type
_entity.pdbx_description
1 polymer ?
#
loop_
_entity_poly.entity_id
_entity_poly.type
_entity_poly.pdbx_seq_one_letter_code
_entity_poly.pdbx_strand_id
1 'polypeptide(L)'
;IIWKKGEAKALDWLYIELSADALLTQFEAGKDNLKTVCQALYNCMLEGDYYIVEPTEDNCVLGTVAVRFYCDNLSPERKKVSEVNQ
;
A
#
# COMPACT_ATOMS: atom_id res chain seq x y z
N ILE A 1 -3.80 6.32 1.83
CA ILE A 1 -2.43 5.94 1.38
C ILE A 1 -1.74 7.08 0.63
N ILE A 2 -2.35 7.65 -0.42
CA ILE A 2 -1.76 8.80 -1.16
C ILE A 2 -1.43 9.98 -0.25
N TRP A 3 -2.30 10.34 0.69
CA TRP A 3 -2.01 11.42 1.66
C TRP A 3 -0.75 11.13 2.50
N LYS A 4 -0.55 9.89 2.99
CA LYS A 4 0.68 9.50 3.71
C LYS A 4 1.94 9.63 2.84
N LYS A 5 1.84 9.32 1.54
CA LYS A 5 2.95 9.56 0.59
C LYS A 5 3.26 11.05 0.50
N GLY A 6 2.23 11.91 0.49
CA GLY A 6 2.37 13.38 0.51
C GLY A 6 3.02 13.90 1.79
N GLU A 7 2.60 13.43 2.96
CA GLU A 7 3.22 13.78 4.25
C GLU A 7 4.68 13.35 4.33
N ALA A 8 4.97 12.10 3.94
CA ALA A 8 6.33 11.58 3.92
C ALA A 8 7.23 12.32 2.92
N LYS A 9 6.70 12.70 1.75
CA LYS A 9 7.41 13.55 0.78
C LYS A 9 7.74 14.92 1.38
N ALA A 10 6.84 15.53 2.15
CA ALA A 10 7.10 16.81 2.82
C ALA A 10 8.17 16.70 3.92
N LEU A 11 8.47 15.49 4.39
CA LEU A 11 9.55 15.18 5.33
C LEU A 11 10.84 14.70 4.64
N ASP A 12 10.94 14.84 3.31
CA ASP A 12 12.04 14.35 2.47
C ASP A 12 12.31 12.84 2.61
N TRP A 13 11.27 12.05 2.89
CA TRP A 13 11.38 10.60 2.90
C TRP A 13 11.34 10.04 1.49
N LEU A 14 12.16 9.01 1.23
CA LEU A 14 12.21 8.33 -0.07
C LEU A 14 11.02 7.39 -0.28
N TYR A 15 10.59 6.71 0.79
CA TYR A 15 9.49 5.75 0.75
C TYR A 15 8.78 5.63 2.10
N ILE A 16 7.57 5.06 2.07
CA ILE A 16 6.87 4.55 3.24
C ILE A 16 6.59 3.06 3.08
N GLU A 17 6.58 2.34 4.19
CA GLU A 17 6.18 0.94 4.23
C GLU A 17 4.87 0.83 4.99
N LEU A 18 3.91 0.13 4.40
CA LEU A 18 2.60 -0.09 5.01
C LEU A 18 2.26 -1.57 4.95
N SER A 19 1.98 -2.15 6.11
CA SER A 19 1.37 -3.48 6.20
C SER A 19 -0.16 -3.38 6.23
N ALA A 20 -0.83 -4.44 5.79
CA ALA A 20 -2.28 -4.55 5.84
C ALA A 20 -2.81 -4.48 7.28
N ASP A 21 -2.14 -5.14 8.22
CA ASP A 21 -2.50 -5.09 9.65
C ASP A 21 -2.40 -3.68 10.25
N ALA A 22 -1.31 -2.95 9.94
CA ALA A 22 -1.14 -1.57 10.44
C ALA A 22 -2.20 -0.62 9.87
N LEU A 23 -2.56 -0.80 8.60
CA LEU A 23 -3.65 -0.03 7.97
C LEU A 23 -5.00 -0.38 8.57
N LEU A 24 -5.31 -1.67 8.75
CA LEU A 24 -6.57 -2.11 9.33
C LEU A 24 -6.72 -1.57 10.76
N THR A 25 -5.68 -1.68 11.58
CA THR A 25 -5.67 -1.17 12.95
C THR A 25 -5.90 0.35 12.99
N GLN A 26 -5.35 1.09 12.03
CA GLN A 26 -5.51 2.54 11.98
C GLN A 26 -6.91 3.00 11.60
N PHE A 27 -7.61 2.28 10.71
CA PHE A 27 -8.89 2.73 10.15
C PHE A 27 -10.10 1.98 10.69
N GLU A 28 -9.95 0.70 11.01
CA GLU A 28 -11.03 -0.20 11.41
C GLU A 28 -10.56 -1.21 12.47
N ALA A 29 -9.97 -0.72 13.57
CA ALA A 29 -9.49 -1.56 14.67
C ALA A 29 -10.54 -2.60 15.12
N GLY A 30 -10.13 -3.87 15.18
CA GLY A 30 -10.99 -4.97 15.62
C GLY A 30 -11.97 -5.52 14.58
N LYS A 31 -11.96 -5.02 13.34
CA LYS A 31 -12.73 -5.62 12.24
C LYS A 31 -11.91 -6.67 11.50
N ASP A 32 -12.54 -7.76 11.10
CA ASP A 32 -11.95 -8.74 10.18
C ASP A 32 -12.18 -8.30 8.73
N ASN A 33 -11.34 -7.38 8.25
CA ASN A 33 -11.47 -6.80 6.90
C ASN A 33 -10.14 -6.77 6.13
N LEU A 34 -9.21 -7.66 6.50
CA LEU A 34 -7.85 -7.68 5.94
C LEU A 34 -7.84 -7.86 4.42
N LYS A 35 -8.75 -8.66 3.86
CA LYS A 35 -8.87 -8.85 2.41
C LYS A 35 -9.16 -7.54 1.67
N THR A 36 -10.06 -6.71 2.21
CA THR A 36 -10.37 -5.40 1.64
C THR A 36 -9.19 -4.45 1.76
N VAL A 37 -8.45 -4.50 2.88
CA VAL A 37 -7.25 -3.68 3.07
C VAL A 37 -6.12 -4.09 2.13
N CYS A 38 -5.91 -5.39 1.90
CA CYS A 38 -4.96 -5.90 0.91
C CYS A 38 -5.31 -5.44 -0.51
N GLN A 39 -6.60 -5.45 -0.87
CA GLN A 39 -7.06 -4.90 -2.15
C GLN A 39 -6.85 -3.37 -2.23
N ALA A 40 -7.08 -2.65 -1.13
CA ALA A 40 -6.88 -1.21 -1.07
C ALA A 40 -5.40 -0.83 -1.23
N LEU A 41 -4.48 -1.62 -0.65
CA LEU A 41 -3.04 -1.51 -0.87
C LEU A 41 -2.72 -1.63 -2.35
N TYR A 42 -3.16 -2.70 -3.01
CA TYR A 42 -2.94 -2.93 -4.44
C TYR A 42 -3.47 -1.78 -5.31
N ASN A 43 -4.71 -1.34 -5.05
CA ASN A 43 -5.35 -0.27 -5.82
C ASN A 43 -4.64 1.10 -5.68
N CYS A 44 -3.80 1.26 -4.66
CA CYS A 44 -3.01 2.47 -4.41
C CYS A 44 -1.57 2.38 -4.94
N MET A 45 -1.13 1.20 -5.42
CA MET A 45 0.21 1.03 -5.96
C MET A 45 0.36 1.72 -7.32
N LEU A 46 1.45 2.45 -7.48
CA LEU A 46 1.88 3.07 -8.73
C LEU A 46 3.11 2.34 -9.29
N GLU A 47 3.40 2.52 -10.58
CA GLU A 47 4.61 1.98 -11.21
C GLU A 47 5.87 2.23 -10.37
N GLY A 48 6.58 1.17 -9.97
CA GLY A 48 7.78 1.24 -9.14
C GLY A 48 7.54 0.98 -7.65
N ASP A 49 6.30 1.09 -7.15
CA ASP A 49 5.93 0.55 -5.84
C ASP A 49 5.94 -0.99 -5.91
N TYR A 50 6.32 -1.67 -4.83
CA TYR A 50 6.43 -3.14 -4.83
C TYR A 50 6.04 -3.77 -3.49
N TYR A 51 5.64 -5.04 -3.54
CA TYR A 51 5.37 -5.85 -2.36
C TYR A 51 6.67 -6.22 -1.64
N ILE A 52 6.73 -5.90 -0.36
CA ILE A 52 7.72 -6.45 0.57
C ILE A 52 7.31 -7.88 0.94
N VAL A 53 6.01 -8.08 1.16
CA VAL A 53 5.37 -9.38 1.40
C VAL A 53 4.20 -9.50 0.45
N GLU A 54 4.21 -10.54 -0.38
CA GLU A 54 3.21 -10.74 -1.44
C GLU A 54 1.83 -11.11 -0.89
N PRO A 55 0.75 -10.75 -1.61
CA PRO A 55 -0.63 -10.99 -1.20
C PRO A 55 -1.09 -12.43 -1.50
N THR A 56 -0.38 -13.43 -0.99
CA THR A 56 -0.88 -14.83 -0.97
C THR A 56 -2.11 -14.95 -0.06
N GLU A 57 -2.91 -16.01 -0.20
CA GLU A 57 -4.07 -16.25 0.69
C GLU A 57 -3.68 -16.22 2.17
N ASP A 58 -2.62 -16.94 2.56
CA ASP A 58 -2.13 -16.98 3.94
C ASP A 58 -1.74 -15.59 4.45
N ASN A 59 -0.93 -14.85 3.69
CA ASN A 59 -0.50 -13.50 4.06
C ASN A 59 -1.67 -12.51 4.16
N CYS A 60 -2.68 -12.64 3.30
CA CYS A 60 -3.89 -11.82 3.37
C CYS A 60 -4.69 -12.10 4.64
N VAL A 61 -4.82 -13.37 5.03
CA VAL A 61 -5.53 -13.78 6.25
C VAL A 61 -4.75 -13.38 7.51
N LEU A 62 -3.42 -13.46 7.48
CA LEU A 62 -2.55 -13.10 8.59
C LEU A 62 -2.26 -11.59 8.68
N GLY A 63 -2.66 -10.80 7.67
CA GLY A 63 -2.42 -9.36 7.62
C GLY A 63 -0.95 -8.96 7.42
N THR A 64 -0.11 -9.91 7.02
CA THR A 64 1.34 -9.73 6.85
C THR A 64 1.72 -9.08 5.53
N VAL A 65 0.78 -8.95 4.59
CA VAL A 65 0.98 -8.25 3.31
C VAL A 65 1.53 -6.85 3.58
N ALA A 66 2.64 -6.52 2.94
CA ALA A 66 3.31 -5.24 3.12
C ALA A 66 3.81 -4.71 1.78
N VAL A 67 3.70 -3.40 1.60
CA VAL A 67 4.08 -2.70 0.36
C VAL A 67 4.99 -1.52 0.69
N ARG A 68 6.02 -1.34 -0.13
CA ARG A 68 6.83 -0.12 -0.14
C ARG A 68 6.29 0.83 -1.20
N PHE A 69 5.86 2.01 -0.76
CA PHE A 69 5.40 3.10 -1.61
C PHE A 69 6.46 4.19 -1.69
N TYR A 70 6.96 4.49 -2.89
CA TYR A 70 7.93 5.56 -3.10
C TYR A 70 7.24 6.93 -3.09
N CYS A 71 7.75 7.88 -2.31
CA CYS A 71 7.10 9.16 -2.02
C CYS A 71 7.29 10.20 -3.14
N ASP A 72 8.38 10.08 -3.90
CA ASP A 72 8.65 10.87 -5.10
C ASP A 72 7.78 10.44 -6.30
N ASN A 73 7.22 9.23 -6.25
CA ASN A 73 6.42 8.59 -7.29
C ASN A 73 4.97 9.10 -7.40
N LEU A 74 4.74 10.39 -7.16
CA LEU A 74 3.41 11.03 -7.19
C LEU A 74 3.16 11.85 -8.47
N SER A 75 3.93 11.62 -9.53
CA SER A 75 3.69 12.30 -10.81
C SER A 75 2.32 11.89 -11.40
N PRO A 76 1.53 12.83 -11.95
CA PRO A 76 0.27 12.52 -12.64
C PRO A 76 0.42 11.55 -13.83
N GLU A 77 1.62 11.42 -14.38
CA GLU A 77 1.93 10.52 -15.50
C GLU A 77 2.11 9.06 -15.05
N ARG A 78 2.26 8.80 -13.74
CA ARG A 78 2.44 7.45 -13.21
C ARG A 78 1.14 6.67 -13.26
N LYS A 79 1.20 5.51 -13.88
CA LYS A 79 0.06 4.59 -13.97
C LYS A 79 -0.07 3.78 -12.69
N LYS A 80 -1.30 3.36 -12.38
CA LYS A 80 -1.52 2.38 -11.33
C LYS A 80 -1.03 1.02 -11.79
N VAL A 81 -0.50 0.22 -10.87
CA VAL A 81 -0.11 -1.17 -11.17
C VAL A 81 -1.29 -1.96 -11.76
N SER A 82 -2.51 -1.70 -11.29
CA SER A 82 -3.74 -2.29 -11.82
C SER A 82 -4.08 -1.93 -13.28
N GLU A 83 -3.50 -0.85 -13.81
CA GLU A 83 -3.72 -0.37 -15.19
C GLU A 83 -2.63 -0.85 -16.15
N VAL A 84 -1.48 -1.27 -15.63
CA VAL A 84 -0.31 -1.71 -16.42
C VAL A 84 -0.28 -3.23 -16.57
N ASN A 85 -0.67 -3.97 -15.53
CA ASN A 85 -0.60 -5.44 -15.51
C ASN A 85 -1.91 -6.13 -15.94
N GLN A 86 -2.62 -5.58 -16.92
CA GLN A 86 -3.83 -6.20 -17.50
C GLN A 86 -3.51 -7.33 -18.46
#